data_AF-K9VYJ8-F1
#
_entry.id   AF-K9VYJ8-F1
#
_cell.length_a   1.000
_cell.length_b   1.000
_cell.length_c   1.000
_cell.angle_alpha   90.00
_cell.angle_beta   90.00
_cell.angle_gamma   90.00
#
_symmetry.space_group_name_H-M   'P 1'
#
loop_
_entity.id
_entity.type
_entity.pdbx_description
1 polymer ?
#
loop_
_entity_poly.entity_id
_entity_poly.type
_entity_poly.pdbx_seq_one_letter_code
_entity_poly.pdbx_strand_id
1 'polypeptide(L)' 'MPYFTEADEIRDLISDYTQMKQLWVDTEVADYNTRNPRLSLIQVLHSAEDLTGDRVSILDVLDKQELAEDFMALPYLVC' A
#
# COMPACT_ATOMS: atom_id res chain seq x y z
N MET A 1 8.03 5.72 9.38
CA MET A 1 7.43 4.73 8.46
C MET A 1 6.99 3.48 9.21
N PRO A 2 5.74 3.42 9.70
CA PRO A 2 5.19 2.19 10.26
C PRO A 2 5.16 1.06 9.22
N TYR A 3 5.50 -0.16 9.63
CA TYR A 3 5.56 -1.34 8.77
C TYR A 3 4.51 -2.35 9.23
N PHE A 4 3.53 -2.63 8.39
CA PHE A 4 2.38 -3.47 8.70
C PHE A 4 2.50 -4.82 7.98
N THR A 5 2.33 -5.90 8.73
CA THR A 5 2.41 -7.28 8.21
C THR A 5 1.14 -8.09 8.46
N GLU A 6 0.37 -7.72 9.47
CA GLU A 6 -0.86 -8.40 9.85
C GLU A 6 -1.99 -8.03 8.89
N ALA A 7 -2.70 -9.03 8.37
CA ALA A 7 -3.69 -8.84 7.32
C ALA A 7 -4.87 -7.96 7.78
N ASP A 8 -5.31 -8.10 9.04
CA ASP A 8 -6.43 -7.32 9.57
C ASP A 8 -6.04 -5.84 9.75
N GLU A 9 -4.82 -5.55 10.23
CA GLU A 9 -4.32 -4.17 10.32
C GLU A 9 -4.20 -3.51 8.94
N ILE A 10 -3.75 -4.26 7.94
CA ILE A 10 -3.66 -3.77 6.56
C ILE A 10 -5.06 -3.49 5.99
N ARG A 11 -6.06 -4.34 6.27
CA ARG A 11 -7.44 -4.09 5.84
C ARG A 11 -8.07 -2.88 6.51
N ASP A 12 -7.81 -2.69 7.80
CA ASP A 12 -8.29 -1.50 8.53
C ASP A 12 -7.71 -0.22 7.89
N LEU A 13 -6.41 -0.23 7.56
CA LEU A 13 -5.79 0.89 6.83
C LEU A 13 -6.39 1.10 5.44
N ILE A 14 -6.61 0.02 4.66
CA ILE A 14 -7.27 0.11 3.35
C ILE A 14 -8.66 0.75 3.50
N SER A 15 -9.43 0.34 4.51
CA SER A 15 -10.73 0.92 4.82
C SER A 15 -10.61 2.41 5.14
N ASP A 16 -9.66 2.82 5.96
CA ASP A 16 -9.42 4.25 6.26
C ASP A 16 -9.06 5.05 5.01
N TYR A 17 -8.27 4.47 4.10
CA TYR A 17 -7.87 5.10 2.84
C TYR A 17 -9.05 5.38 1.90
N THR A 18 -10.15 4.63 1.99
CA THR A 18 -11.37 4.91 1.21
C THR A 18 -11.96 6.29 1.50
N GLN A 19 -11.69 6.85 2.68
CA GLN A 19 -12.20 8.15 3.12
C GLN A 19 -11.29 9.31 2.72
N MET A 20 -10.09 9.02 2.19
CA MET A 20 -9.10 10.02 1.84
C MET A 20 -9.36 10.57 0.43
N LYS A 21 -9.23 11.89 0.28
CA LYS A 21 -9.44 12.56 -1.02
C LYS A 21 -8.28 12.34 -1.99
N GLN A 22 -7.09 12.07 -1.47
CA GLN A 22 -5.87 11.88 -2.23
C GLN A 22 -4.93 10.96 -1.46
N LEU A 23 -4.31 10.04 -2.18
CA LEU A 23 -3.25 9.17 -1.69
C LEU A 23 -2.06 9.31 -2.63
N TRP A 24 -0.85 9.29 -2.09
CA TRP A 24 0.37 9.12 -2.86
C TRP A 24 0.85 7.70 -2.61
N VAL A 25 1.07 6.95 -3.69
CA VAL A 25 1.31 5.52 -3.63
C VAL A 25 2.58 5.19 -4.39
N ASP A 26 3.41 4.35 -3.80
CA ASP A 26 4.52 3.69 -4.48
C ASP A 26 4.50 2.18 -4.21
N THR A 27 5.10 1.38 -5.09
CA THR A 27 5.05 -0.08 -5.02
C THR A 27 6.42 -0.71 -5.22
N GLU A 28 6.69 -1.76 -4.45
CA GLU A 28 7.92 -2.55 -4.58
C GLU A 28 7.63 -3.96 -5.11
N VAL A 29 8.56 -4.48 -5.91
CA VAL A 29 8.42 -5.78 -6.57
C VAL A 29 9.51 -6.74 -6.11
N ALA A 30 9.12 -7.90 -5.59
CA ALA A 30 9.99 -9.03 -5.32
C ALA A 30 10.18 -9.89 -6.58
N ASP A 31 11.29 -10.64 -6.62
CA ASP A 31 11.61 -11.61 -7.68
C ASP A 31 11.57 -11.02 -9.10
N TYR A 32 11.98 -9.75 -9.24
CA TYR A 32 11.97 -9.00 -10.50
C TYR A 32 12.74 -9.71 -11.64
N ASN A 33 13.67 -10.59 -11.29
CA ASN A 33 14.50 -11.37 -12.22
C ASN A 33 13.83 -12.69 -12.66
N THR A 34 12.67 -13.03 -12.14
CA THR A 34 11.92 -14.24 -12.50
C THR A 34 10.85 -13.93 -13.55
N ARG A 35 10.23 -14.97 -14.11
CA ARG A 35 9.10 -14.80 -15.04
C ARG A 35 7.80 -14.40 -14.35
N ASN A 36 7.77 -14.42 -13.03
CA ASN A 36 6.58 -14.11 -12.23
C ASN A 36 6.97 -13.14 -11.09
N PRO A 37 7.27 -11.87 -11.41
CA PRO A 37 7.50 -10.86 -10.39
C PRO A 37 6.28 -10.75 -9.48
N ARG A 38 6.51 -10.51 -8.19
CA ARG A 38 5.46 -10.45 -7.18
C ARG A 38 5.43 -9.08 -6.55
N LEU A 39 4.26 -8.47 -6.41
CA LEU A 39 4.11 -7.25 -5.63
C LEU A 39 4.44 -7.57 -4.16
N SER A 40 5.40 -6.85 -3.58
CA SER A 40 5.87 -7.11 -2.23
C SER A 40 5.38 -6.05 -1.25
N LEU A 41 5.52 -4.78 -1.59
CA LEU A 41 5.15 -3.67 -0.71
C LEU A 41 4.26 -2.67 -1.44
N ILE A 42 3.34 -2.09 -0.68
CA ILE A 42 2.61 -0.87 -1.06
C ILE A 42 2.96 0.20 -0.01
N GLN A 43 3.42 1.35 -0.47
CA GLN A 43 3.77 2.48 0.37
C GLN A 43 2.75 3.59 0.17
N VAL A 44 2.18 4.09 1.26
CA VAL A 44 1.07 5.05 1.20
C VAL A 44 1.37 6.27 2.05
N LEU A 45 1.33 7.44 1.41
CA LEU A 45 1.27 8.74 2.08
C LEU A 45 -0.14 9.31 1.90
N HIS A 46 -0.88 9.39 2.99
CA HIS A 46 -2.29 9.82 3.01
C HIS A 46 -2.47 11.32 3.36
N SER A 47 -1.38 12.07 3.52
CA SER A 47 -1.39 13.52 3.81
C SER A 47 -0.30 14.23 3.01
N ALA A 48 -0.69 14.96 1.96
CA ALA A 48 0.24 15.70 1.11
C ALA A 48 1.02 16.82 1.84
N GLU A 49 0.53 17.26 3.00
CA GLU A 49 1.21 18.24 3.86
C GLU A 49 2.36 17.61 4.66
N ASP A 50 2.44 16.28 4.73
CA ASP A 50 3.55 15.61 5.39
C ASP A 50 4.70 15.33 4.42
N LEU A 51 5.62 16.30 4.34
CA LEU A 51 6.83 16.23 3.53
C LEU A 51 8.02 15.60 4.26
N THR A 52 7.82 15.10 5.49
CA THR A 52 8.92 14.54 6.31
C THR A 52 9.24 13.09 5.96
N GLY A 53 8.32 12.38 5.30
CA GLY A 53 8.42 10.95 5.02
C GLY A 53 8.19 10.06 6.26
N ASP A 54 8.02 10.63 7.45
CA ASP A 54 7.87 9.87 8.68
C ASP A 54 6.51 9.14 8.78
N ARG A 55 5.46 9.62 8.08
CA ARG A 55 4.11 9.04 8.09
C ARG A 55 3.75 8.23 6.84
N VAL A 56 4.73 7.74 6.09
CA VAL A 56 4.47 6.74 5.04
C VAL A 56 4.19 5.40 5.71
N SER A 57 3.00 4.84 5.48
CA SER A 57 2.64 3.48 5.88
C SER A 57 3.19 2.51 4.85
N ILE A 58 3.90 1.47 5.30
CA ILE A 58 4.39 0.39 4.45
C ILE A 58 3.53 -0.84 4.71
N LEU A 59 2.84 -1.32 3.69
CA LEU A 59 1.99 -2.51 3.73
C LEU A 59 2.76 -3.68 3.11
N ASP A 60 3.05 -4.71 3.90
CA ASP A 60 3.65 -5.96 3.41
C ASP A 60 2.58 -6.88 2.82
N VAL A 61 2.47 -6.83 1.50
CA VAL A 61 1.50 -7.62 0.71
C VAL A 61 2.15 -8.81 0.03
N LEU A 62 3.43 -9.12 0.33
CA LEU A 62 4.10 -10.28 -0.24
C LEU A 62 3.36 -11.55 0.20
N ASP A 63 3.00 -12.36 -0.79
CA ASP A 63 2.20 -13.59 -0.62
C ASP A 63 0.79 -13.37 -0.05
N LYS A 64 0.28 -12.12 -0.09
CA LYS A 64 -1.07 -11.72 0.35
C LYS A 64 -1.79 -10.99 -0.79
N GLN A 65 -1.93 -11.67 -1.91
CA GLN A 65 -2.45 -11.07 -3.14
C GLN A 65 -3.85 -10.46 -2.97
N GLU A 66 -4.66 -11.02 -2.09
CA GLU A 66 -5.98 -10.50 -1.73
C GLU A 66 -5.91 -9.08 -1.14
N LEU A 67 -4.88 -8.74 -0.36
CA LEU A 67 -4.73 -7.40 0.21
C LEU A 67 -4.31 -6.37 -0.85
N ALA A 68 -3.51 -6.80 -1.82
CA ALA A 68 -3.16 -5.98 -2.98
C ALA A 68 -4.39 -5.72 -3.86
N GLU A 69 -5.22 -6.74 -4.08
CA GLU A 69 -6.47 -6.62 -4.83
C GLU A 69 -7.47 -5.70 -4.11
N ASP A 70 -7.62 -5.84 -2.78
CA ASP A 70 -8.43 -4.94 -1.94
C ASP A 70 -7.94 -3.49 -2.06
N PHE A 71 -6.62 -3.26 -2.03
CA PHE A 71 -6.03 -1.93 -2.20
C PHE A 71 -6.26 -1.35 -3.60
N MET A 72 -6.09 -2.15 -4.65
CA MET A 72 -6.29 -1.70 -6.04
C MET A 72 -7.76 -1.44 -6.39
N ALA A 73 -8.71 -2.02 -5.64
CA ALA A 73 -10.13 -1.77 -5.79
C ALA A 73 -10.58 -0.40 -5.26
N LEU A 74 -9.69 0.39 -4.65
CA LEU A 74 -9.99 1.73 -4.15
C LEU A 74 -10.41 2.68 -5.30
N PRO A 75 -11.50 3.45 -5.14
CA PRO A 75 -12.13 4.22 -6.22
C PRO A 75 -11.32 5.43 -6.73
N TYR A 76 -10.20 5.77 -6.07
CA TYR A 76 -9.44 7.00 -6.32
C TYR A 76 -7.93 6.77 -6.55
N LEU A 77 -7.49 5.55 -6.89
CA LEU A 77 -6.12 5.35 -7.33
C LEU A 77 -5.91 6.03 -8.69
N VAL A 78 -5.35 7.24 -8.66
CA VAL A 78 -4.77 7.90 -9.84
C VAL A 78 -3.26 7.71 -9.73
N CYS A 79 -2.69 6.89 -10.62
CA CYS A 79 -1.24 6.79 -10.76
C CYS A 79 -0.65 8.04 -11.43
#